data_AF-A0A7K7AG71-F1
#
_entry.id   AF-A0A7K7AG71-F1
#
_cell.length_a   1.000
_cell.length_b   1.000
_cell.length_c   1.000
_cell.angle_alpha   90.00
_cell.angle_beta   90.00
_cell.angle_gamma   90.00
#
_symmetry.space_group_name_H-M   'P 1'
#
loop_
_entity.id
_entity.type
_entity.pdbx_description
1 polymer ?
#
loop_
_entity_poly.entity_id
_entity_poly.type
_entity_poly.pdbx_seq_one_letter_code
_entity_poly.pdbx_strand_id
1 'polypeptide(L)'
;AGAPAGEELRLTFPVRDGVVLEPFRLQHNLAVSNHVFQLRDSVYKTLMMRPDLELQFKCYHHEDRQMNTNWPASVQVSVNATPLTIERGDNKTSHKPLYLKHVCQPGRNTIQITVTACCCSHLFVLQLVHRPSVRSVLQGLIKKRLLPAEHCITKIKRNFSSGTIPGTPGPNGEDGVEQTAIKVSLKCPITFRRIQLPARGHDCRHIQCFDLESYLQLNCERGTWRCPVCNKTALLEGLEVDQYMLGILIYIQK
;
A
#
# COMPACT_ATOMS: atom_id res chain seq x y z
N ALA A 1 -18.63 7.57 -4.24
CA ALA A 1 -18.68 8.66 -3.25
C ALA A 1 -17.27 9.21 -3.06
N GLY A 2 -17.07 10.51 -3.33
CA GLY A 2 -15.76 11.16 -3.15
C GLY A 2 -15.47 11.36 -1.67
N ALA A 3 -14.22 11.16 -1.27
CA ALA A 3 -13.73 11.53 0.06
C ALA A 3 -14.10 13.00 0.37
N PRO A 4 -14.37 13.37 1.64
CA PRO A 4 -14.63 14.75 2.00
C PRO A 4 -13.50 15.64 1.47
N ALA A 5 -13.89 16.75 0.86
CA ALA A 5 -12.97 17.71 0.28
C ALA A 5 -11.99 18.21 1.36
N GLY A 6 -10.74 17.77 1.30
CA GLY A 6 -9.66 18.28 2.16
C GLY A 6 -8.71 17.24 2.74
N GLU A 7 -9.05 15.95 2.79
CA GLU A 7 -8.09 14.94 3.27
C GLU A 7 -7.17 14.46 2.15
N GLU A 8 -5.90 14.88 2.23
CA GLU A 8 -4.83 14.40 1.36
C GLU A 8 -4.67 12.88 1.51
N LEU A 9 -4.68 12.13 0.41
CA LEU A 9 -4.47 10.68 0.40
C LEU A 9 -3.12 10.34 1.05
N ARG A 10 -3.13 9.37 1.97
CA ARG A 10 -1.97 8.95 2.76
C ARG A 10 -1.76 7.46 2.70
N LEU A 11 -0.55 7.06 2.35
CA LEU A 11 -0.08 5.68 2.50
C LEU A 11 0.07 5.38 4.00
N THR A 12 0.15 4.10 4.35
CA THR A 12 0.30 3.68 5.75
C THR A 12 1.39 2.62 5.85
N PHE A 13 2.41 2.89 6.67
CA PHE A 13 3.53 2.00 6.91
C PHE A 13 3.66 1.73 8.41
N PRO A 14 3.61 0.47 8.88
CA PRO A 14 3.92 0.14 10.26
C PRO A 14 5.31 0.66 10.65
N VAL A 15 5.40 1.33 11.81
CA VAL A 15 6.70 1.72 12.37
C VAL A 15 7.35 0.48 12.98
N ARG A 16 8.65 0.27 12.72
CA ARG A 16 9.40 -0.82 13.34
C ARG A 16 9.37 -0.65 14.87
N ASP A 17 9.10 -1.74 15.59
CA ASP A 17 8.93 -1.74 17.05
C ASP A 17 7.83 -0.79 17.55
N GLY A 18 6.86 -0.48 16.67
CA GLY A 18 5.76 0.44 16.94
C GLY A 18 4.51 -0.22 17.52
N VAL A 19 4.54 -1.52 17.84
CA VAL A 19 3.38 -2.21 18.42
C VAL A 19 3.15 -1.72 19.85
N VAL A 20 1.94 -1.23 20.12
CA VAL A 20 1.53 -0.69 21.43
C VAL A 20 0.71 -1.72 22.20
N LEU A 21 -0.18 -2.43 21.52
CA LEU A 21 -0.86 -3.63 22.02
C LEU A 21 -0.61 -4.77 21.04
N GLU A 22 0.05 -5.81 21.52
CA GLU A 22 0.27 -7.04 20.76
C GLU A 22 -1.04 -7.65 20.26
N PRO A 23 -1.03 -8.39 19.14
CA PRO A 23 -2.23 -9.05 18.63
C PRO A 23 -2.94 -9.89 19.70
N PHE A 24 -4.21 -9.57 19.97
CA PHE A 24 -5.01 -10.26 20.99
C PHE A 24 -6.38 -10.70 20.45
N ARG A 25 -6.96 -11.71 21.08
CA ARG A 25 -8.34 -12.16 20.83
C ARG A 25 -9.25 -11.70 21.97
N LEU A 26 -10.52 -11.52 21.66
CA LEU A 26 -11.54 -11.32 22.69
C LEU A 26 -11.91 -12.66 23.32
N GLN A 27 -12.25 -12.63 24.61
CA GLN A 27 -12.78 -13.79 25.31
C GLN A 27 -14.21 -14.09 24.82
N HIS A 28 -14.53 -15.38 24.67
CA HIS A 28 -15.89 -15.80 24.33
C HIS A 28 -16.88 -15.37 25.43
N ASN A 29 -18.11 -15.06 25.02
CA ASN A 29 -19.24 -14.71 25.90
C ASN A 29 -19.07 -13.42 26.73
N LEU A 30 -18.00 -12.65 26.52
CA LEU A 30 -17.85 -11.33 27.11
C LEU A 30 -18.37 -10.26 26.14
N ALA A 31 -19.46 -9.59 26.50
CA ALA A 31 -20.05 -8.54 25.67
C ALA A 31 -19.20 -7.26 25.59
N VAL A 32 -18.38 -6.99 26.62
CA VAL A 32 -17.56 -5.78 26.72
C VAL A 32 -16.16 -6.14 27.21
N SER A 33 -15.14 -5.79 26.44
CA SER A 33 -13.73 -5.97 26.82
C SER A 33 -13.01 -4.63 26.91
N ASN A 34 -12.14 -4.46 27.90
CA ASN A 34 -11.36 -3.25 28.12
C ASN A 34 -9.87 -3.54 27.97
N HIS A 35 -9.18 -2.73 27.15
CA HIS A 35 -7.76 -2.86 26.88
C HIS A 35 -7.06 -1.53 27.17
N VAL A 36 -6.15 -1.54 28.14
CA VAL A 36 -5.46 -0.34 28.61
C VAL A 36 -4.09 -0.25 27.97
N PHE A 37 -3.71 0.94 27.52
CA PHE A 37 -2.34 1.24 27.10
C PHE A 37 -1.89 2.59 27.68
N GLN A 38 -0.58 2.78 27.76
CA GLN A 38 0.04 3.97 28.36
C GLN A 38 0.82 4.73 27.30
N LEU A 39 0.56 6.04 27.18
CA LEU A 39 1.35 6.94 26.35
C LEU A 39 2.18 7.83 27.27
N ARG A 40 3.51 7.64 27.28
CA ARG A 40 4.41 8.57 27.98
C ARG A 40 4.27 9.97 27.39
N ASP A 41 4.41 11.01 28.21
CA ASP A 41 4.24 12.40 27.77
C ASP A 41 5.09 12.76 26.54
N SER A 42 6.35 12.28 26.49
CA SER A 42 7.23 12.50 25.35
C SER A 42 6.69 11.86 24.06
N VAL A 43 6.20 10.62 24.14
CA VAL A 43 5.62 9.89 23.02
C VAL A 43 4.33 10.55 22.55
N TYR A 44 3.46 10.93 23.48
CA TYR A 44 2.23 11.66 23.17
C TYR A 44 2.53 12.98 22.45
N LYS A 45 3.46 13.78 22.97
CA LYS A 45 3.89 15.04 22.34
C LYS A 45 4.43 14.80 20.93
N THR A 46 5.29 13.81 20.72
CA THR A 46 5.79 13.47 19.38
C THR A 46 4.67 13.04 18.44
N LEU A 47 3.75 12.19 18.91
CA LEU A 47 2.60 11.74 18.13
C LEU A 47 1.75 12.94 17.69
N MET A 48 1.42 13.87 18.59
CA MET A 48 0.64 15.07 18.27
C MET A 48 1.35 16.02 17.32
N MET A 49 2.65 16.27 17.54
CA MET A 49 3.45 17.19 16.73
C MET A 49 3.67 16.69 15.29
N ARG A 50 3.66 15.38 15.07
CA ARG A 50 3.93 14.78 13.75
C ARG A 50 2.62 14.47 13.02
N PRO A 51 2.24 15.21 11.97
CA PRO A 51 0.98 14.99 11.24
C PRO A 51 1.00 13.71 10.38
N ASP A 52 2.16 13.11 10.22
CA ASP A 52 2.42 11.86 9.51
C ASP A 52 2.57 10.67 10.47
N LEU A 53 2.37 10.84 11.78
CA LEU A 53 2.29 9.72 12.72
C LEU A 53 0.86 9.53 13.22
N GLU A 54 0.49 8.27 13.42
CA GLU A 54 -0.86 7.89 13.83
C GLU A 54 -0.85 6.58 14.65
N LEU A 55 -1.78 6.44 15.58
CA LEU A 55 -2.06 5.19 16.28
C LEU A 55 -3.17 4.44 15.55
N GLN A 56 -2.78 3.40 14.82
CA GLN A 56 -3.69 2.54 14.08
C GLN A 56 -4.19 1.42 14.99
N PHE A 57 -5.51 1.41 15.22
CA PHE A 57 -6.21 0.26 15.79
C PHE A 57 -6.96 -0.47 14.69
N LYS A 58 -6.67 -1.76 14.52
CA LYS A 58 -7.35 -2.61 13.52
C LYS A 58 -7.56 -4.01 14.05
N CYS A 59 -8.43 -4.75 13.38
CA CYS A 59 -8.49 -6.20 13.52
C CYS A 59 -8.44 -6.89 12.16
N TYR A 60 -8.11 -8.18 12.16
CA TYR A 60 -7.98 -9.01 10.96
C TYR A 60 -8.35 -10.46 11.29
N HIS A 61 -8.73 -11.24 10.27
CA HIS A 61 -9.03 -12.66 10.44
C HIS A 61 -7.72 -13.44 10.69
N HIS A 62 -7.72 -14.40 11.61
CA HIS A 62 -6.50 -15.12 12.00
C HIS A 62 -5.81 -15.91 10.88
N GLU A 63 -6.55 -16.29 9.84
CA GLU A 63 -5.99 -16.97 8.66
C GLU A 63 -5.46 -16.00 7.61
N ASP A 64 -5.75 -14.70 7.73
CA ASP A 64 -5.27 -13.70 6.78
C ASP A 64 -3.81 -13.32 7.08
N ARG A 65 -2.90 -13.93 6.31
CA ARG A 65 -1.45 -13.66 6.37
C ARG A 65 -1.08 -12.23 6.00
N GLN A 66 -1.92 -11.51 5.26
CA GLN A 66 -1.69 -10.10 4.92
C GLN A 66 -2.20 -9.16 6.02
N MET A 67 -2.92 -9.68 7.01
CA MET A 67 -3.49 -8.93 8.13
C MET A 67 -4.31 -7.73 7.64
N ASN A 68 -5.10 -7.91 6.58
CA ASN A 68 -5.93 -6.84 6.06
C ASN A 68 -6.97 -6.48 7.10
N THR A 69 -7.27 -5.19 7.21
CA THR A 69 -8.27 -4.73 8.16
C THR A 69 -9.61 -5.40 7.83
N ASN A 70 -10.19 -6.05 8.83
CA ASN A 70 -11.46 -6.76 8.73
C ASN A 70 -12.20 -6.66 10.05
N TRP A 71 -13.21 -5.78 10.12
CA TRP A 71 -14.05 -5.63 11.30
C TRP A 71 -15.25 -6.59 11.27
N PRO A 72 -15.49 -7.38 12.31
CA PRO A 72 -16.76 -8.10 12.48
C PRO A 72 -17.93 -7.11 12.60
N ALA A 73 -19.10 -7.42 12.03
CA ALA A 73 -20.27 -6.54 12.05
C ALA A 73 -20.81 -6.27 13.48
N SER A 74 -20.58 -7.22 14.39
CA SER A 74 -20.98 -7.14 15.79
C SER A 74 -20.11 -6.24 16.67
N VAL A 75 -18.98 -5.75 16.16
CA VAL A 75 -17.99 -4.98 16.92
C VAL A 75 -18.31 -3.49 16.90
N GLN A 76 -18.29 -2.89 18.08
CA GLN A 76 -18.25 -1.44 18.32
C GLN A 76 -17.01 -1.11 19.15
N VAL A 77 -16.43 0.06 18.93
CA VAL A 77 -15.21 0.50 19.61
C VAL A 77 -15.42 1.89 20.20
N SER A 78 -15.00 2.10 21.44
CA SER A 78 -14.80 3.41 22.03
C SER A 78 -13.42 3.53 22.65
N VAL A 79 -12.88 4.74 22.68
CA VAL A 79 -11.58 5.03 23.30
C VAL A 79 -11.74 6.21 24.23
N ASN A 80 -11.35 6.06 25.48
CA ASN A 80 -11.53 7.07 26.53
C ASN A 80 -12.99 7.58 26.57
N ALA A 81 -13.95 6.64 26.58
CA ALA A 81 -15.39 6.89 26.51
C ALA A 81 -15.91 7.59 25.24
N THR A 82 -15.05 7.86 24.25
CA THR A 82 -15.43 8.43 22.95
C THR A 82 -15.73 7.32 21.95
N PRO A 83 -16.98 7.13 21.48
CA PRO A 83 -17.31 6.12 20.50
C PRO A 83 -16.69 6.47 19.13
N LEU A 84 -16.21 5.44 18.42
CA LEU A 84 -15.60 5.59 17.10
C LEU A 84 -16.43 4.91 16.02
N THR A 85 -16.52 5.56 14.86
CA THR A 85 -17.23 5.02 13.69
C THR A 85 -16.30 4.13 12.87
N ILE A 86 -16.69 2.86 12.71
CA ILE A 86 -16.00 1.93 11.81
C ILE A 86 -16.51 2.14 10.39
N GLU A 87 -15.67 2.66 9.51
CA GLU A 87 -15.98 2.79 8.09
C GLU A 87 -15.91 1.42 7.39
N ARG A 88 -17.05 1.00 6.85
CA ARG A 88 -17.20 -0.20 6.04
C ARG A 88 -17.55 0.27 4.64
N GLY A 89 -16.61 0.19 3.69
CA GLY A 89 -16.86 0.62 2.31
C GLY A 89 -18.07 -0.10 1.70
N ASP A 90 -18.63 0.48 0.63
CA ASP A 90 -19.90 0.05 0.01
C ASP A 90 -19.96 -1.45 -0.33
N ASN A 91 -18.81 -2.07 -0.62
CA ASN A 91 -18.71 -3.49 -0.96
C ASN A 91 -18.54 -4.43 0.25
N LYS A 92 -18.59 -3.93 1.50
CA LYS A 92 -18.42 -4.66 2.78
C LYS A 92 -17.11 -5.45 2.95
N THR A 93 -16.23 -5.49 1.95
CA THR A 93 -14.92 -6.15 1.99
C THR A 93 -13.77 -5.20 2.32
N SER A 94 -13.97 -3.90 2.16
CA SER A 94 -12.94 -2.87 2.33
C SER A 94 -13.18 -2.10 3.63
N HIS A 95 -12.69 -2.65 4.73
CA HIS A 95 -12.77 -2.04 6.05
C HIS A 95 -11.56 -1.13 6.28
N LYS A 96 -11.78 0.08 6.82
CA LYS A 96 -10.68 0.97 7.20
C LYS A 96 -10.29 0.76 8.67
N PRO A 97 -9.01 0.91 9.03
CA PRO A 97 -8.60 0.89 10.42
C PRO A 97 -9.09 2.14 11.15
N LEU A 98 -9.12 2.09 12.47
CA LEU A 98 -9.40 3.25 13.32
C LEU A 98 -8.09 3.98 13.64
N TYR A 99 -8.17 5.30 13.68
CA TYR A 99 -7.05 6.19 13.99
C TYR A 99 -7.33 6.90 15.31
N LEU A 100 -6.52 6.59 16.32
CA LEU A 100 -6.84 6.90 17.70
C LEU A 100 -6.21 8.19 18.21
N LYS A 101 -5.27 8.78 17.46
CA LYS A 101 -4.47 9.93 17.91
C LYS A 101 -5.32 11.03 18.54
N HIS A 102 -6.42 11.44 17.90
CA HIS A 102 -7.25 12.56 18.37
C HIS A 102 -8.08 12.28 19.63
N VAL A 103 -8.26 11.02 20.00
CA VAL A 103 -9.02 10.61 21.20
C VAL A 103 -8.12 10.10 22.32
N CYS A 104 -6.80 10.09 22.09
CA CYS A 104 -5.81 9.71 23.09
C CYS A 104 -5.47 10.89 24.02
N GLN A 105 -4.94 10.56 25.20
CA GLN A 105 -4.44 11.50 26.19
C GLN A 105 -3.07 11.06 26.73
N PRO A 106 -2.29 11.95 27.37
CA PRO A 106 -1.08 11.55 28.07
C PRO A 106 -1.41 10.57 29.22
N GLY A 107 -0.51 9.61 29.45
CA GLY A 107 -0.71 8.55 30.44
C GLY A 107 -1.72 7.49 29.99
N ARG A 108 -2.70 7.19 30.85
CA ARG A 108 -3.57 6.01 30.71
C ARG A 108 -4.65 6.25 29.66
N ASN A 109 -4.75 5.33 28.70
CA ASN A 109 -5.79 5.28 27.69
C ASN A 109 -6.51 3.93 27.76
N THR A 110 -7.81 3.91 27.50
CA THR A 110 -8.60 2.66 27.50
C THR A 110 -9.36 2.52 26.20
N ILE A 111 -9.15 1.40 25.50
CA ILE A 111 -9.97 0.95 24.38
C ILE A 111 -11.03 0.01 24.95
N GLN A 112 -12.29 0.35 24.75
CA GLN A 112 -13.41 -0.54 25.04
C GLN A 112 -13.95 -1.11 23.73
N ILE A 113 -14.10 -2.43 23.70
CA ILE A 113 -14.64 -3.17 22.56
C ILE A 113 -15.92 -3.84 23.01
N THR A 114 -17.03 -3.46 22.39
CA THR A 114 -18.34 -4.06 22.64
C THR A 114 -18.69 -5.00 21.49
N VAL A 115 -19.17 -6.19 21.81
CA VAL A 115 -19.57 -7.22 20.84
C VAL A 115 -20.98 -7.70 21.08
N THR A 116 -21.79 -7.76 20.01
CA THR A 116 -23.14 -8.36 20.04
C THR A 116 -23.16 -9.82 19.59
N ALA A 117 -22.05 -10.34 19.07
CA ALA A 117 -21.84 -11.74 18.68
C ALA A 117 -20.34 -12.06 18.73
N CYS A 118 -19.97 -13.31 19.01
CA CYS A 118 -18.57 -13.75 19.06
C CYS A 118 -17.84 -13.44 17.74
N CYS A 119 -16.63 -12.91 17.87
CA CYS A 119 -15.70 -12.64 16.77
C CYS A 119 -14.32 -13.24 17.05
N CYS A 120 -14.34 -14.42 17.66
CA CYS A 120 -13.19 -15.04 18.29
C CYS A 120 -12.17 -15.56 17.25
N SER A 121 -12.54 -15.54 15.96
CA SER A 121 -11.70 -15.75 14.78
C SER A 121 -10.78 -14.56 14.44
N HIS A 122 -10.96 -13.40 15.06
CA HIS A 122 -10.24 -12.17 14.74
C HIS A 122 -9.20 -11.83 15.80
N LEU A 123 -8.09 -11.25 15.35
CA LEU A 123 -7.10 -10.62 16.22
C LEU A 123 -7.20 -9.10 16.10
N PHE A 124 -7.02 -8.41 17.22
CA PHE A 124 -6.99 -6.95 17.33
C PHE A 124 -5.56 -6.51 17.64
N VAL A 125 -5.12 -5.39 17.07
CA VAL A 125 -3.77 -4.85 17.26
C VAL A 125 -3.82 -3.33 17.31
N LEU A 126 -3.04 -2.74 18.23
CA LEU A 126 -2.77 -1.30 18.26
C LEU A 126 -1.30 -1.07 17.94
N GLN A 127 -1.03 -0.25 16.93
CA GLN A 127 0.33 0.03 16.47
C GLN A 127 0.51 1.46 16.00
N LEU A 128 1.72 1.98 16.17
CA LEU A 128 2.17 3.23 15.57
C LEU A 128 2.43 3.02 14.07
N VAL A 129 1.88 3.91 13.25
CA VAL A 129 2.08 3.90 11.81
C VAL A 129 2.58 5.26 11.33
N HIS A 130 3.44 5.23 10.33
CA HIS A 130 3.86 6.39 9.56
C HIS A 130 2.96 6.52 8.32
N ARG A 131 2.30 7.67 8.19
CA ARG A 131 1.29 7.98 7.16
C ARG A 131 1.66 9.19 6.31
N PRO A 132 2.73 9.10 5.49
CA PRO A 132 3.11 10.18 4.59
C PRO A 132 2.04 10.36 3.50
N SER A 133 1.89 11.58 3.00
CA SER A 133 0.99 11.82 1.89
C SER A 133 1.52 11.21 0.59
N VAL A 134 0.60 10.83 -0.30
CA VAL A 134 0.94 10.32 -1.63
C VAL A 134 1.82 11.34 -2.37
N ARG A 135 1.51 12.64 -2.26
CA ARG A 135 2.31 13.72 -2.84
C ARG A 135 3.74 13.75 -2.31
N SER A 136 3.92 13.67 -0.99
CA SER A 136 5.26 13.67 -0.37
C SER A 136 6.09 12.46 -0.83
N VAL A 137 5.45 11.29 -0.88
CA VAL A 137 6.09 10.06 -1.36
C VAL A 137 6.47 10.16 -2.83
N LEU A 138 5.57 10.66 -3.68
CA LEU A 138 5.79 10.88 -5.11
C LEU A 138 7.01 11.77 -5.35
N GLN A 139 7.09 12.92 -4.67
CA GLN A 139 8.24 13.83 -4.75
C GLN A 139 9.54 13.16 -4.30
N GLY A 140 9.48 12.38 -3.22
CA GLY A 140 10.62 11.61 -2.75
C GLY A 140 11.13 10.59 -3.76
N LEU A 141 10.23 9.88 -4.43
CA LEU A 141 10.56 8.89 -5.46
C LEU A 141 11.17 9.55 -6.71
N ILE A 142 10.59 10.64 -7.20
CA ILE A 142 11.14 11.38 -8.35
C ILE A 142 12.61 11.79 -8.07
N LYS A 143 12.89 12.28 -6.87
CA LYS A 143 14.23 12.74 -6.49
C LYS A 143 15.22 11.58 -6.25
N LYS A 144 14.78 10.49 -5.64
CA LYS A 144 15.67 9.42 -5.12
C LYS A 144 15.71 8.16 -5.98
N ARG A 145 14.75 7.98 -6.88
CA ARG A 145 14.51 6.74 -7.63
C ARG A 145 14.36 6.97 -9.13
N LEU A 146 14.93 8.05 -9.66
CA LEU A 146 15.05 8.22 -11.11
C LEU A 146 16.03 7.18 -11.67
N LEU A 147 15.56 6.36 -12.61
CA LEU A 147 16.39 5.42 -13.36
C LEU A 147 16.90 6.13 -14.61
N PRO A 148 18.22 6.35 -14.75
CA PRO A 148 18.79 7.05 -15.90
C PRO A 148 18.48 6.35 -17.22
N ALA A 149 18.33 7.14 -18.29
CA ALA A 149 17.96 6.63 -19.61
C ALA A 149 18.88 5.49 -20.11
N GLU A 150 20.19 5.58 -19.87
CA GLU A 150 21.16 4.54 -20.23
C GLU A 150 20.86 3.19 -19.54
N HIS A 151 20.47 3.23 -18.26
CA HIS A 151 20.07 2.04 -17.51
C HIS A 151 18.71 1.52 -18.00
N CYS A 152 17.79 2.42 -18.34
CA CYS A 152 16.52 2.02 -18.95
C CYS A 152 16.74 1.27 -20.28
N ILE A 153 17.60 1.80 -21.15
CA ILE A 153 17.99 1.20 -22.43
C ILE A 153 18.65 -0.16 -22.21
N THR A 154 19.50 -0.29 -21.20
CA THR A 154 20.11 -1.57 -20.84
C THR A 154 19.06 -2.61 -20.46
N LYS A 155 18.05 -2.23 -19.66
CA LYS A 155 16.91 -3.12 -19.34
C LYS A 155 16.08 -3.48 -20.59
N ILE A 156 15.89 -2.53 -21.51
CA ILE A 156 15.18 -2.75 -22.77
C ILE A 156 15.94 -3.74 -23.66
N LYS A 157 17.25 -3.55 -23.87
CA LYS A 157 18.10 -4.42 -24.70
C LYS A 157 18.05 -5.89 -24.29
N ARG A 158 17.94 -6.19 -22.99
CA ARG A 158 17.80 -7.57 -22.48
C ARG A 158 16.56 -8.31 -23.01
N ASN A 159 15.51 -7.59 -23.38
CA ASN A 159 14.31 -8.18 -23.96
C ASN A 159 14.54 -8.65 -25.41
N PHE A 160 15.54 -8.10 -26.11
CA PHE A 160 15.90 -8.48 -27.47
C PHE A 160 16.96 -9.59 -27.49
N SER A 161 17.78 -9.72 -26.44
CA SER A 161 18.83 -10.76 -26.35
C SER A 161 18.33 -12.13 -25.86
N SER A 162 17.10 -12.25 -25.35
CA SER A 162 16.58 -13.48 -24.71
C SER A 162 15.86 -14.43 -25.68
N GLY A 163 16.24 -14.42 -26.96
CA GLY A 163 15.62 -15.18 -28.05
C GLY A 163 15.91 -16.68 -28.06
N THR A 164 15.58 -17.41 -26.99
CA THR A 164 15.27 -18.85 -27.08
C THR A 164 13.91 -19.09 -26.44
N ILE A 165 12.88 -19.21 -27.26
CA ILE A 165 11.57 -19.69 -26.84
C ILE A 165 11.73 -21.18 -26.47
N PRO A 166 11.42 -21.63 -25.24
CA PRO A 166 11.36 -23.06 -24.95
C PRO A 166 10.12 -23.65 -25.64
N GLY A 167 10.29 -24.52 -26.64
CA GLY A 167 9.20 -25.38 -27.12
C GLY A 167 8.98 -25.51 -28.63
N THR A 168 9.78 -24.88 -29.50
CA THR A 168 9.70 -25.12 -30.96
C THR A 168 11.02 -25.68 -31.48
N PRO A 169 11.10 -26.98 -31.80
CA PRO A 169 12.25 -27.54 -32.51
C PRO A 169 12.21 -27.05 -33.95
N GLY A 170 13.17 -26.20 -34.33
CA GLY A 170 13.44 -25.92 -35.73
C GLY A 170 14.07 -27.15 -36.40
N PRO A 171 13.84 -27.42 -37.70
CA PRO A 171 14.27 -28.66 -38.35
C PRO A 171 15.80 -28.82 -38.41
N ASN A 172 16.60 -27.76 -38.18
CA ASN A 172 18.03 -27.73 -38.47
C ASN A 172 18.93 -27.11 -37.37
N GLY A 173 18.49 -27.01 -36.11
CA GLY A 173 19.41 -26.71 -34.99
C GLY A 173 19.98 -25.28 -34.88
N GLU A 174 19.73 -24.38 -35.84
CA GLU A 174 19.99 -22.94 -35.74
C GLU A 174 18.85 -22.18 -36.41
N ASP A 175 17.86 -21.70 -35.65
CA ASP A 175 16.92 -20.66 -36.09
C ASP A 175 16.12 -20.16 -34.89
N GLY A 176 16.73 -19.25 -34.13
CA GLY A 176 16.00 -18.44 -33.17
C GLY A 176 15.29 -17.31 -33.91
N VAL A 177 13.99 -17.09 -33.67
CA VAL A 177 13.31 -15.89 -34.15
C VAL A 177 13.87 -14.69 -33.39
N GLU A 178 14.69 -13.88 -34.07
CA GLU A 178 15.18 -12.63 -33.49
C GLU A 178 14.04 -11.61 -33.36
N GLN A 179 13.80 -11.15 -32.15
CA GLN A 179 12.88 -10.05 -31.93
C GLN A 179 13.55 -8.76 -32.39
N THR A 180 12.99 -8.09 -33.41
CA THR A 180 13.53 -6.83 -33.96
C THR A 180 12.76 -5.60 -33.47
N ALA A 181 11.53 -5.77 -32.99
CA ALA A 181 10.69 -4.69 -32.46
C ALA A 181 9.79 -5.17 -31.32
N ILE A 182 9.52 -4.26 -30.37
CA ILE A 182 8.54 -4.45 -29.29
C ILE A 182 7.59 -3.26 -29.27
N LYS A 183 6.29 -3.52 -29.35
CA LYS A 183 5.25 -2.50 -29.19
C LYS A 183 5.00 -2.26 -27.71
N VAL A 184 5.04 -1.00 -27.28
CA VAL A 184 4.76 -0.59 -25.90
C VAL A 184 3.61 0.41 -25.89
N SER A 185 2.68 0.27 -24.93
CA SER A 185 1.59 1.22 -24.76
C SER A 185 2.06 2.42 -23.91
N LEU A 186 1.71 3.64 -24.33
CA LEU A 186 1.88 4.86 -23.53
C LEU A 186 0.72 5.09 -22.54
N LYS A 187 -0.26 4.18 -22.51
CA LYS A 187 -1.36 4.19 -21.55
C LYS A 187 -1.02 3.34 -20.33
N CYS A 188 -1.39 3.84 -19.16
CA CYS A 188 -1.22 3.17 -17.88
C CYS A 188 -2.14 1.93 -17.82
N PRO A 189 -1.65 0.76 -17.40
CA PRO A 189 -2.48 -0.44 -17.25
C PRO A 189 -3.52 -0.33 -16.11
N ILE A 190 -3.38 0.63 -15.19
CA ILE A 190 -4.30 0.84 -14.07
C ILE A 190 -5.49 1.70 -14.51
N THR A 191 -5.21 2.84 -15.15
CA THR A 191 -6.22 3.86 -15.46
C THR A 191 -6.66 3.86 -16.92
N PHE A 192 -5.94 3.13 -17.79
CA PHE A 192 -6.08 3.16 -19.24
C PHE A 192 -5.94 4.56 -19.87
N ARG A 193 -5.45 5.54 -19.09
CA ARG A 193 -5.11 6.90 -19.52
C ARG A 193 -3.63 7.00 -19.84
N ARG A 194 -3.25 8.06 -20.55
CA ARG A 194 -1.84 8.36 -20.84
C ARG A 194 -1.03 8.48 -19.54
N ILE A 195 0.08 7.76 -19.47
CA ILE A 195 1.01 7.81 -18.34
C ILE A 195 1.56 9.24 -18.20
N GLN A 196 1.53 9.79 -16.99
CA GLN A 196 2.14 11.10 -16.71
C GLN A 196 3.54 10.92 -16.15
N LEU A 197 3.69 10.00 -15.20
CA LEU A 197 4.99 9.69 -14.60
C LEU A 197 5.25 8.18 -14.71
N PRO A 198 6.08 7.74 -15.67
CA PRO A 198 6.31 6.32 -15.92
C PRO A 198 7.17 5.73 -14.81
N ALA A 199 6.66 4.66 -14.21
CA ALA A 199 7.39 3.87 -13.23
C ALA A 199 7.28 2.37 -13.50
N ARG A 200 8.22 1.64 -12.90
CA ARG A 200 8.25 0.19 -12.83
C ARG A 200 8.91 -0.26 -11.54
N GLY A 201 8.76 -1.53 -11.19
CA GLY A 201 9.55 -2.15 -10.12
C GLY A 201 10.97 -2.48 -10.59
N HIS A 202 11.92 -2.48 -9.67
CA HIS A 202 13.32 -2.80 -9.93
C HIS A 202 13.49 -4.17 -10.62
N ASP A 203 12.77 -5.18 -10.11
CA ASP A 203 12.82 -6.58 -10.58
C ASP A 203 11.90 -6.89 -11.78
N CYS A 204 11.21 -5.86 -12.29
CA CYS A 204 10.40 -5.98 -13.49
C CYS A 204 11.30 -6.19 -14.71
N ARG A 205 11.02 -7.27 -15.47
CA ARG A 205 11.75 -7.58 -16.72
C ARG A 205 11.08 -7.02 -17.97
N HIS A 206 9.82 -6.59 -17.86
CA HIS A 206 9.06 -5.98 -18.95
C HIS A 206 9.47 -4.53 -19.22
N ILE A 207 9.16 -4.05 -20.43
CA ILE A 207 9.36 -2.66 -20.86
C ILE A 207 8.19 -1.77 -20.45
N GLN A 208 6.95 -2.30 -20.46
CA GLN A 208 5.74 -1.54 -20.16
C GLN A 208 5.82 -0.86 -18.79
N CYS A 209 5.67 0.46 -18.75
CA CYS A 209 5.57 1.24 -17.52
C CYS A 209 4.11 1.37 -17.06
N PHE A 210 3.92 1.73 -15.80
CA PHE A 210 2.64 2.20 -15.26
C PHE A 210 2.79 3.62 -14.72
N ASP A 211 1.66 4.29 -14.52
CA ASP A 211 1.65 5.63 -13.93
C ASP A 211 1.89 5.55 -12.42
N LEU A 212 2.93 6.26 -11.95
CA LEU A 212 3.39 6.17 -10.57
C LEU A 212 2.35 6.68 -9.57
N GLU A 213 1.72 7.82 -9.82
CA GLU A 213 0.72 8.39 -8.91
C GLU A 213 -0.49 7.44 -8.80
N SER A 214 -1.00 6.97 -9.94
CA SER A 214 -2.08 5.98 -9.98
C SER A 214 -1.73 4.71 -9.21
N TYR A 215 -0.48 4.25 -9.31
CA TYR A 215 0.01 3.08 -8.56
C TYR A 215 0.05 3.32 -7.05
N LEU A 216 0.48 4.50 -6.60
CA LEU A 216 0.47 4.85 -5.17
C LEU A 216 -0.97 4.95 -4.64
N GLN A 217 -1.89 5.55 -5.40
CA GLN A 217 -3.31 5.63 -5.03
C GLN A 217 -3.93 4.23 -4.92
N LEU A 218 -3.68 3.34 -5.90
CA LEU A 218 -4.14 1.95 -5.85
C LEU A 218 -3.66 1.21 -4.59
N ASN A 219 -2.41 1.44 -4.19
CA ASN A 219 -1.84 0.80 -3.00
C ASN A 219 -2.23 1.48 -1.69
N CYS A 220 -2.66 2.74 -1.71
CA CYS A 220 -3.31 3.38 -0.58
C CYS A 220 -4.60 2.65 -0.19
N GLU A 221 -5.34 2.13 -1.17
CA GLU A 221 -6.58 1.40 -0.96
C GLU A 221 -6.35 -0.09 -0.68
N ARG A 222 -5.51 -0.73 -1.50
CA ARG A 222 -5.39 -2.20 -1.51
C ARG A 222 -4.19 -2.73 -0.74
N GLY A 223 -3.13 -1.95 -0.57
CA GLY A 223 -1.90 -2.37 0.10
C GLY A 223 -1.19 -3.60 -0.49
N THR A 224 -1.52 -4.03 -1.71
CA THR A 224 -1.00 -5.30 -2.29
C THR A 224 0.44 -5.21 -2.79
N TRP A 225 0.89 -4.02 -3.18
CA TRP A 225 2.22 -3.71 -3.72
C TRP A 225 2.68 -4.67 -4.82
N ARG A 226 1.79 -4.91 -5.79
CA ARG A 226 2.00 -5.83 -6.91
C ARG A 226 2.01 -5.07 -8.22
N CYS A 227 3.01 -5.34 -9.06
CA CYS A 227 3.15 -4.71 -10.36
C CYS A 227 1.91 -4.99 -11.23
N PRO A 228 1.24 -3.96 -11.80
CA PRO A 228 0.05 -4.15 -12.61
C PRO A 228 0.32 -4.79 -13.99
N VAL A 229 1.58 -4.99 -14.35
CA VAL A 229 1.98 -5.61 -15.62
C VAL A 229 2.34 -7.08 -15.46
N CYS A 230 3.18 -7.41 -14.48
CA CYS A 230 3.70 -8.78 -14.31
C CYS A 230 3.35 -9.43 -12.97
N ASN A 231 2.57 -8.76 -12.12
CA ASN A 231 2.14 -9.25 -10.80
C ASN A 231 3.28 -9.64 -9.83
N LYS A 232 4.53 -9.26 -10.12
CA LYS A 232 5.63 -9.36 -9.16
C LYS A 232 5.49 -8.31 -8.06
N THR A 233 6.07 -8.59 -6.90
CA THR A 233 6.17 -7.61 -5.81
C THR A 233 6.92 -6.36 -6.29
N ALA A 234 6.35 -5.19 -6.00
CA ALA A 234 6.91 -3.88 -6.33
C ALA A 234 6.64 -2.92 -5.14
N LEU A 235 7.38 -3.14 -4.05
CA LEU A 235 7.33 -2.30 -2.85
C LEU A 235 7.84 -0.89 -3.16
N LEU A 236 7.48 0.07 -2.30
CA LEU A 236 7.81 1.48 -2.48
C LEU A 236 9.31 1.71 -2.72
N GLU A 237 10.15 1.06 -1.94
CA GLU A 237 11.61 1.17 -2.01
C GLU A 237 12.21 0.62 -3.31
N GLY A 238 11.51 -0.30 -3.99
CA GLY A 238 11.91 -0.91 -5.24
C GLY A 238 11.28 -0.26 -6.47
N LEU A 239 10.54 0.83 -6.33
CA LEU A 239 10.01 1.58 -7.47
C LEU A 239 11.11 2.43 -8.11
N GLU A 240 11.05 2.52 -9.44
CA GLU A 240 11.96 3.29 -10.27
C GLU A 240 11.15 4.15 -11.24
N VAL A 241 11.50 5.43 -11.38
CA VAL A 241 10.94 6.35 -12.39
C VAL A 241 11.76 6.20 -13.68
N ASP A 242 11.13 5.79 -14.77
CA ASP A 242 11.83 5.46 -16.02
C ASP A 242 12.09 6.72 -16.85
N GLN A 243 13.33 7.23 -16.85
CA GLN A 243 13.67 8.48 -17.55
C GLN A 243 13.53 8.36 -19.07
N TYR A 244 13.82 7.19 -19.64
CA TYR A 244 13.71 6.98 -21.08
C TYR A 244 12.26 7.06 -21.55
N MET A 245 11.36 6.35 -20.87
CA MET A 245 9.92 6.42 -21.15
C MET A 245 9.35 7.82 -20.87
N LEU A 246 9.87 8.51 -19.84
CA LEU A 246 9.47 9.89 -19.54
C LEU A 246 9.82 10.82 -20.69
N GLY A 247 11.01 10.68 -21.27
CA GLY A 247 11.40 11.41 -22.48
C GLY A 247 10.41 11.18 -23.63
N ILE A 248 10.10 9.92 -23.95
CA ILE A 248 9.12 9.58 -24.99
C ILE A 248 7.76 10.25 -24.73
N LEU A 249 7.27 10.20 -23.49
CA LEU A 249 5.97 10.77 -23.11
C LEU A 249 5.95 12.30 -23.24
N ILE A 250 7.07 12.98 -23.00
CA ILE A 250 7.20 14.44 -23.17
C ILE A 250 7.21 14.81 -24.65
N TYR A 251 7.93 14.06 -25.49
CA TYR A 251 8.09 14.38 -26.91
C TYR A 251 6.85 14.04 -27.76
N ILE A 252 6.08 13.00 -27.40
CA ILE A 252 4.92 12.56 -28.21
C ILE A 252 3.63 13.22 -27.70
N GLN A 253 3.33 14.48 -28.03
CA GLN A 253 2.14 15.21 -27.50
C GLN A 253 0.80 14.92 -28.23
N LYS A 254 0.60 13.71 -28.77
CA LYS A 254 -0.71 13.32 -29.33
C LYS A 254 -1.75 13.02 -28.26
#